data_AF-A0A109UXS7-F1
#
_entry.id   AF-A0A109UXS7-F1
#
_cell.length_a   1.000
_cell.length_b   1.000
_cell.length_c   1.000
_cell.angle_alpha   90.00
_cell.angle_beta   90.00
_cell.angle_gamma   90.00
#
_symmetry.space_group_name_H-M   'P 1'
#
loop_
_entity.id
_entity.type
_entity.pdbx_description
1 polymer ?
#
loop_
_entity_poly.entity_id
_entity_poly.type
_entity_poly.pdbx_seq_one_letter_code
_entity_poly.pdbx_strand_id
1 'polypeptide(L)'
;MYGVREDAPDVQQRYDGSQSYNRVLPEIGTADDSNNYKDHLQELILDQITKVQERQEQLDSKIDRLAKEQEEFYLSEYKKMDQGFKEVSKCLKEVNVMKEVFKEIVGVMTGDRVRFIDHSNENCVQEDTTGINQSDLLVDNMRREMQRRQTDWIRDRIALETRTNHRVKSEFENDRMVQQMYLQPEREGAGASEDSLARVPPEDFPTYRMNRAIRSVTDLAREYFEGLRGKPSVMSLERRFGSTWRNSSKERTFFHKRMCIINKINDVKDNPTKFSLPAGMTRKMAIKVVENMRLGNNSFKGKRCCLTLSQLYVYLSKKMDTPSDYSLELKHVGKTTRELITQARIRSLEGSNRESGNQTSYTGASETPVNRDTGASVSEEPPAILSYTYAPTNDNGIDSDSNEDDETDDESNSANVACY
;
A
#
# COMPACT_ATOMS: atom_id res chain seq x y z
N MET A 1 -40.99 -8.65 13.90
CA MET A 1 -42.02 -8.95 12.88
C MET A 1 -41.47 -8.62 11.49
N TYR A 2 -40.67 -9.50 10.89
CA TYR A 2 -40.46 -9.51 9.44
C TYR A 2 -40.29 -10.97 9.02
N GLY A 3 -41.23 -11.44 8.20
CA GLY A 3 -41.32 -12.81 7.73
C GLY A 3 -40.27 -13.11 6.67
N VAL A 4 -39.58 -14.22 6.86
CA VAL A 4 -38.69 -14.83 5.88
C VAL A 4 -39.58 -15.52 4.85
N ARG A 5 -39.56 -15.03 3.61
CA ARG A 5 -40.13 -15.71 2.44
C ARG A 5 -39.09 -16.70 1.93
N GLU A 6 -39.34 -17.98 2.15
CA GLU A 6 -38.63 -19.09 1.52
C GLU A 6 -39.22 -19.30 0.12
N ASP A 7 -38.63 -18.68 -0.89
CA ASP A 7 -38.87 -19.05 -2.29
C ASP A 7 -37.85 -20.13 -2.67
N ALA A 8 -38.24 -21.39 -2.45
CA ALA A 8 -37.52 -22.55 -2.97
C ALA A 8 -37.80 -22.70 -4.48
N PRO A 9 -36.77 -22.79 -5.34
CA PRO A 9 -37.00 -23.10 -6.74
C PRO A 9 -37.42 -24.58 -6.88
N ASP A 10 -38.59 -24.77 -7.47
CA ASP A 10 -39.18 -26.04 -7.89
C ASP A 10 -38.29 -26.69 -8.96
N VAL A 11 -37.32 -27.50 -8.52
CA VAL A 11 -36.49 -28.33 -9.39
C VAL A 11 -37.31 -29.57 -9.75
N GLN A 12 -38.11 -29.46 -10.80
CA GLN A 12 -38.67 -30.61 -11.51
C GLN A 12 -37.52 -31.44 -12.12
N GLN A 13 -36.98 -32.37 -11.33
CA GLN A 13 -36.17 -33.46 -11.83
C GLN A 13 -37.04 -34.36 -12.71
N ARG A 14 -36.97 -34.15 -14.02
CA ARG A 14 -37.30 -35.17 -15.02
C ARG A 14 -36.28 -36.29 -14.90
N TYR A 15 -36.56 -37.26 -14.03
CA TYR A 15 -35.99 -38.60 -14.14
C TYR A 15 -36.65 -39.29 -15.33
N ASP A 16 -36.00 -39.22 -16.49
CA ASP A 16 -36.37 -40.05 -17.64
C ASP A 16 -35.86 -41.48 -17.36
N GLY A 17 -36.74 -42.27 -16.75
CA GLY A 17 -36.52 -43.65 -16.43
C GLY A 17 -36.56 -44.53 -17.69
N SER A 18 -35.71 -45.55 -17.67
CA SER A 18 -35.89 -46.81 -18.39
C SER A 18 -35.63 -46.78 -19.90
N GLN A 19 -34.37 -46.64 -20.30
CA GLN A 19 -33.91 -47.34 -21.50
C GLN A 19 -33.70 -48.82 -21.17
N SER A 20 -34.74 -49.61 -21.48
CA SER A 20 -34.73 -51.08 -21.46
C SER A 20 -33.77 -51.60 -22.54
N TYR A 21 -32.54 -51.93 -22.16
CA TYR A 21 -31.62 -52.65 -23.03
C TYR A 21 -32.01 -54.13 -23.09
N ASN A 22 -32.85 -54.49 -24.06
CA ASN A 22 -33.00 -55.87 -24.52
C ASN A 22 -31.70 -56.28 -25.22
N ARG A 23 -30.77 -56.89 -24.47
CA ARG A 23 -29.54 -57.48 -25.02
C ARG A 23 -29.83 -58.93 -25.39
N VAL A 24 -30.00 -59.15 -26.69
CA VAL A 24 -30.05 -60.47 -27.33
C VAL A 24 -28.76 -61.21 -26.96
N LEU A 25 -28.90 -62.37 -26.30
CA LEU A 25 -27.79 -63.30 -26.02
C LEU A 25 -27.35 -63.98 -27.33
N PRO A 26 -26.08 -63.86 -27.76
CA PRO A 26 -25.58 -64.63 -28.88
C PRO A 26 -25.29 -66.08 -28.46
N GLU A 27 -25.63 -67.02 -29.35
CA GLU A 27 -25.39 -68.45 -29.21
C GLU A 27 -23.89 -68.80 -29.16
N ILE A 28 -23.63 -69.94 -28.52
CA ILE A 28 -22.32 -70.47 -28.09
C ILE A 28 -21.40 -70.72 -29.30
N GLY A 29 -20.45 -69.80 -29.50
CA GLY A 29 -19.33 -69.92 -30.45
C GLY A 29 -18.06 -70.48 -29.80
N THR A 30 -17.25 -71.14 -30.62
CA THR A 30 -16.04 -71.91 -30.31
C THR A 30 -14.95 -71.15 -29.55
N ALA A 31 -14.03 -71.88 -28.89
CA ALA A 31 -13.05 -71.37 -27.92
C ALA A 31 -12.14 -70.20 -28.35
N ASP A 32 -12.07 -69.85 -29.65
CA ASP A 32 -11.33 -68.70 -30.16
C ASP A 32 -12.10 -67.36 -30.01
N ASP A 33 -13.43 -67.41 -29.83
CA ASP A 33 -14.28 -66.21 -29.60
C ASP A 33 -14.20 -65.67 -28.16
N SER A 34 -13.64 -66.45 -27.23
CA SER A 34 -13.56 -66.05 -25.81
C SER A 34 -12.61 -64.87 -25.57
N ASN A 35 -11.63 -64.64 -26.45
CA ASN A 35 -10.71 -63.50 -26.30
C ASN A 35 -11.35 -62.20 -26.80
N ASN A 36 -12.08 -62.25 -27.92
CA ASN A 36 -12.76 -61.08 -28.48
C ASN A 36 -13.85 -60.52 -27.54
N TYR A 37 -14.55 -61.39 -26.80
CA TYR A 37 -15.54 -60.95 -25.80
C TYR A 37 -14.91 -60.21 -24.61
N LYS A 38 -13.71 -60.63 -24.17
CA LYS A 38 -12.99 -59.98 -23.07
C LYS A 38 -12.55 -58.58 -23.46
N ASP A 39 -12.04 -58.43 -24.68
CA ASP A 39 -11.60 -57.13 -25.20
C ASP A 39 -12.79 -56.16 -25.34
N HIS A 40 -13.93 -56.63 -25.87
CA HIS A 40 -15.13 -55.82 -25.97
C HIS A 40 -15.72 -55.43 -24.59
N LEU A 41 -15.69 -56.34 -23.61
CA LEU A 41 -16.09 -56.02 -22.24
C LEU A 41 -15.15 -54.98 -21.61
N GLN A 42 -13.84 -55.12 -21.84
CA GLN A 42 -12.84 -54.18 -21.35
C GLN A 42 -13.03 -52.78 -21.95
N GLU A 43 -13.32 -52.69 -23.26
CA GLU A 43 -13.64 -51.43 -23.93
C GLU A 43 -14.89 -50.77 -23.34
N LEU A 44 -15.95 -51.55 -23.10
CA LEU A 44 -17.19 -51.03 -22.49
C LEU A 44 -16.97 -50.53 -21.05
N ILE A 45 -16.14 -51.22 -20.27
CA ILE A 45 -15.77 -50.79 -18.91
C ILE A 45 -14.95 -49.50 -18.97
N LEU A 46 -13.98 -49.40 -19.89
CA LEU A 46 -13.18 -48.19 -20.09
C LEU A 46 -14.03 -46.99 -20.51
N ASP A 47 -14.98 -47.17 -21.43
CA ASP A 47 -15.93 -46.13 -21.85
C ASP A 47 -16.81 -45.67 -20.68
N GLN A 48 -17.32 -46.61 -19.86
CA GLN A 48 -18.09 -46.24 -18.68
C GLN A 48 -17.25 -45.50 -17.62
N ILE A 49 -16.02 -45.93 -17.36
CA ILE A 49 -15.10 -45.24 -16.45
C ILE A 49 -14.81 -43.81 -16.95
N THR A 50 -14.56 -43.67 -18.25
CA THR A 50 -14.30 -42.35 -18.87
C THR A 50 -15.51 -41.43 -18.73
N LYS A 51 -16.72 -41.92 -18.98
CA LYS A 51 -17.97 -41.14 -18.79
C LYS A 51 -18.20 -40.74 -17.33
N VAL A 52 -17.85 -41.61 -16.38
CA VAL A 52 -17.95 -41.29 -14.95
C VAL A 52 -16.91 -40.22 -14.58
N GLN A 53 -15.69 -40.31 -15.08
CA GLN A 53 -14.64 -39.30 -14.86
C GLN A 53 -15.01 -37.94 -15.44
N GLU A 54 -15.54 -37.89 -16.66
CA GLU A 54 -16.00 -36.64 -17.28
C GLU A 54 -17.12 -35.99 -16.47
N ARG A 55 -18.08 -36.79 -15.98
CA ARG A 55 -19.15 -36.27 -15.10
C ARG A 55 -18.61 -35.76 -13.77
N GLN A 56 -17.60 -36.42 -13.21
CA GLN A 56 -16.95 -35.96 -11.98
C GLN A 56 -16.28 -34.60 -12.19
N GLU A 57 -15.52 -34.45 -13.29
CA GLU A 57 -14.86 -33.17 -13.63
C GLU A 57 -15.87 -32.04 -13.88
N GLN A 58 -17.01 -32.33 -14.52
CA GLN A 58 -18.10 -31.38 -14.69
C GLN A 58 -18.76 -30.97 -13.36
N LEU A 59 -18.90 -31.90 -12.41
CA LEU A 59 -19.43 -31.61 -11.08
C LEU A 59 -18.45 -30.76 -10.26
N ASP A 60 -17.16 -31.10 -10.28
CA ASP A 60 -16.12 -30.36 -9.57
C ASP A 60 -16.03 -28.92 -10.11
N SER A 61 -16.09 -28.75 -11.44
CA SER A 61 -16.14 -27.43 -12.08
C SER A 61 -17.37 -26.61 -11.66
N LYS A 62 -18.53 -27.25 -11.47
CA LYS A 62 -19.75 -26.58 -10.99
C LYS A 62 -19.65 -26.19 -9.52
N ILE A 63 -19.05 -27.06 -8.69
CA ILE A 63 -18.80 -26.78 -7.26
C ILE A 63 -17.88 -25.57 -7.13
N ASP A 64 -16.78 -25.53 -7.88
CA ASP A 64 -15.84 -24.41 -7.87
C ASP A 64 -16.48 -23.10 -8.32
N ARG A 65 -17.36 -23.15 -9.33
CA ARG A 65 -18.09 -21.97 -9.79
C ARG A 65 -19.05 -21.45 -8.71
N LEU A 66 -19.83 -22.35 -8.09
CA LEU A 66 -20.74 -21.98 -7.00
C LEU A 66 -19.99 -21.43 -5.78
N ALA A 67 -18.82 -21.98 -5.46
CA ALA A 67 -17.98 -21.48 -4.37
C ALA A 67 -17.52 -20.04 -4.63
N LYS A 68 -17.08 -19.74 -5.86
CA LYS A 68 -16.70 -18.36 -6.26
C LYS A 68 -17.88 -17.40 -6.23
N GLU A 69 -19.04 -17.80 -6.74
CA GLU A 69 -20.26 -16.98 -6.71
C GLU A 69 -20.70 -16.67 -5.27
N GLN A 70 -20.58 -17.64 -4.35
CA GLN A 70 -20.84 -17.39 -2.93
C GLN A 70 -19.83 -16.42 -2.30
N GLU A 71 -18.53 -16.58 -2.58
CA GLU A 71 -17.50 -15.66 -2.09
C GLU A 71 -17.74 -14.22 -2.57
N GLU A 72 -18.06 -14.05 -3.85
CA GLU A 72 -18.38 -12.74 -4.43
C GLU A 72 -19.63 -12.14 -3.79
N PHE A 73 -20.67 -12.95 -3.56
CA PHE A 73 -21.88 -12.53 -2.87
C PHE A 73 -21.56 -12.01 -1.46
N TYR A 74 -20.82 -12.77 -0.64
CA TYR A 74 -20.43 -12.35 0.71
C TYR A 74 -19.56 -11.08 0.71
N LEU A 75 -18.60 -10.99 -0.20
CA LEU A 75 -17.76 -9.79 -0.33
C LEU A 75 -18.57 -8.56 -0.76
N SER A 76 -19.60 -8.75 -1.59
CA SER A 76 -20.48 -7.66 -2.03
C SER A 76 -21.37 -7.15 -0.89
N GLU A 77 -21.99 -8.03 -0.13
CA GLU A 77 -22.85 -7.70 1.00
C GLU A 77 -22.04 -7.05 2.14
N TYR A 78 -20.84 -7.56 2.42
CA TYR A 78 -19.93 -6.95 3.39
C TYR A 78 -19.57 -5.51 3.00
N LYS A 79 -19.30 -5.24 1.71
CA LYS A 79 -19.00 -3.88 1.23
C LYS A 79 -20.19 -2.93 1.36
N LYS A 80 -21.42 -3.41 1.08
CA LYS A 80 -22.64 -2.61 1.29
C LYS A 80 -22.84 -2.28 2.77
N MET A 81 -22.62 -3.25 3.65
CA MET A 81 -22.73 -3.07 5.10
C MET A 81 -21.69 -2.07 5.62
N ASP A 82 -20.43 -2.19 5.20
CA ASP A 82 -19.35 -1.25 5.55
C ASP A 82 -19.67 0.19 5.08
N GLN A 83 -20.24 0.33 3.88
CA GLN A 83 -20.71 1.61 3.37
C GLN A 83 -21.85 2.17 4.24
N GLY A 84 -22.81 1.35 4.63
CA GLY A 84 -23.88 1.73 5.55
C GLY A 84 -23.34 2.21 6.90
N PHE A 85 -22.35 1.53 7.49
CA PHE A 85 -21.71 1.96 8.74
C PHE A 85 -20.99 3.30 8.60
N LYS A 86 -20.37 3.58 7.45
CA LYS A 86 -19.74 4.89 7.17
C LYS A 86 -20.77 6.01 7.11
N GLU A 87 -21.92 5.77 6.51
CA GLU A 87 -23.02 6.74 6.41
C GLU A 87 -23.63 7.02 7.79
N VAL A 88 -23.87 5.97 8.59
CA VAL A 88 -24.32 6.12 9.99
C VAL A 88 -23.30 6.91 10.81
N SER A 89 -22.00 6.61 10.66
CA SER A 89 -20.93 7.34 11.35
C SER A 89 -20.85 8.81 10.95
N LYS A 90 -21.17 9.14 9.69
CA LYS A 90 -21.26 10.52 9.21
C LYS A 90 -22.46 11.24 9.82
N CYS A 91 -23.64 10.61 9.82
CA CYS A 91 -24.85 11.14 10.44
C CYS A 91 -24.62 11.42 11.94
N LEU A 92 -23.97 10.51 12.68
CA LEU A 92 -23.66 10.71 14.09
C LEU A 92 -22.76 11.93 14.33
N LYS A 93 -21.81 12.20 13.44
CA LYS A 93 -20.96 13.41 13.51
C LYS A 93 -21.78 14.67 13.29
N GLU A 94 -22.68 14.67 12.31
CA GLU A 94 -23.57 15.81 12.03
C GLU A 94 -24.51 16.10 13.20
N VAL A 95 -25.09 15.05 13.82
CA VAL A 95 -25.90 15.16 15.03
C VAL A 95 -25.11 15.73 16.20
N ASN A 96 -23.83 15.35 16.36
CA ASN A 96 -22.97 15.92 17.39
C ASN A 96 -22.67 17.40 17.15
N VAL A 97 -22.45 17.81 15.89
CA VAL A 97 -22.29 19.24 15.55
C VAL A 97 -23.58 20.00 15.88
N MET A 98 -24.75 19.46 15.52
CA MET A 98 -26.04 20.06 15.84
C MET A 98 -26.29 20.17 17.35
N LYS A 99 -25.85 19.19 18.13
CA LYS A 99 -25.91 19.22 19.60
C LYS A 99 -25.11 20.39 20.18
N GLU A 100 -23.92 20.68 19.65
CA GLU A 100 -23.12 21.81 20.11
C GLU A 100 -23.78 23.15 19.75
N VAL A 101 -24.37 23.28 18.56
CA VAL A 101 -25.17 24.46 18.18
C VAL A 101 -26.37 24.64 19.11
N PHE A 102 -27.07 23.55 19.46
CA PHE A 102 -28.21 23.62 20.36
C PHE A 102 -27.80 24.06 21.78
N LYS A 103 -26.67 23.56 22.29
CA LYS A 103 -26.10 24.04 23.57
C LYS A 103 -25.80 25.54 23.52
N GLU A 104 -25.28 26.03 22.40
CA GLU A 104 -25.01 27.44 22.20
C GLU A 104 -26.29 28.28 22.20
N ILE A 105 -27.34 27.84 21.50
CA ILE A 105 -28.66 28.50 21.52
C ILE A 105 -29.25 28.49 22.93
N VAL A 106 -29.24 27.35 23.62
CA VAL A 106 -29.74 27.24 25.00
C VAL A 106 -28.97 28.18 25.92
N GLY A 107 -27.65 28.24 25.83
CA GLY A 107 -26.84 29.15 26.64
C GLY A 107 -27.14 30.63 26.39
N VAL A 108 -27.51 31.00 25.16
CA VAL A 108 -27.99 32.36 24.85
C VAL A 108 -29.36 32.60 25.48
N MET A 109 -30.28 31.63 25.39
CA MET A 109 -31.64 31.75 25.92
C MET A 109 -31.70 31.74 27.46
N THR A 110 -30.85 30.98 28.13
CA THR A 110 -30.80 30.92 29.61
C THR A 110 -30.06 32.11 30.23
N GLY A 111 -29.40 32.94 29.42
CA GLY A 111 -28.60 34.06 29.90
C GLY A 111 -27.20 33.65 30.38
N ASP A 112 -26.88 32.35 30.45
CA ASP A 112 -25.56 31.84 30.83
C ASP A 112 -24.44 32.33 29.90
N ARG A 113 -24.78 32.68 28.65
CA ARG A 113 -23.82 33.14 27.63
C ARG A 113 -23.89 34.65 27.36
N VAL A 114 -24.74 35.41 28.04
CA VAL A 114 -24.91 36.87 27.87
C VAL A 114 -23.88 37.68 28.68
N ARG A 115 -22.64 37.19 28.81
CA ARG A 115 -21.57 37.92 29.55
C ARG A 115 -20.39 38.43 28.73
N PHE A 116 -20.36 38.26 27.41
CA PHE A 116 -19.17 38.65 26.63
C PHE A 116 -19.45 39.44 25.35
N ILE A 117 -20.22 40.52 25.45
CA ILE A 117 -20.07 41.66 24.52
C ILE A 117 -20.04 42.96 25.33
N ASP A 118 -19.08 43.05 26.25
CA ASP A 118 -18.42 44.31 26.57
C ASP A 118 -16.92 44.02 26.72
N HIS A 119 -16.21 43.99 25.60
CA HIS A 119 -14.75 43.78 25.56
C HIS A 119 -13.96 45.04 25.93
N SER A 120 -14.55 46.01 26.63
CA SER A 120 -13.84 47.24 26.96
C SER A 120 -13.08 47.20 28.28
N ASN A 121 -13.22 46.20 29.18
CA ASN A 121 -12.59 46.29 30.52
C ASN A 121 -12.23 44.99 31.29
N GLU A 122 -11.99 43.84 30.65
CA GLU A 122 -11.50 42.66 31.41
C GLU A 122 -10.03 42.33 31.12
N ASN A 123 -9.17 42.80 32.04
CA ASN A 123 -7.83 42.25 32.25
C ASN A 123 -7.98 40.77 32.64
N CYS A 124 -7.73 39.88 31.68
CA CYS A 124 -7.60 38.45 31.93
C CYS A 124 -6.37 38.25 32.83
N VAL A 125 -6.60 37.97 34.10
CA VAL A 125 -5.54 37.69 35.08
C VAL A 125 -4.91 36.35 34.71
N GLN A 126 -3.59 36.36 34.59
CA GLN A 126 -2.75 35.25 34.13
C GLN A 126 -2.83 33.99 35.03
N GLU A 127 -3.51 34.11 36.17
CA GLU A 127 -3.67 33.08 37.20
C GLU A 127 -4.82 32.10 36.88
N ASP A 128 -5.81 32.47 36.06
CA ASP A 128 -6.92 31.56 35.71
C ASP A 128 -6.58 30.59 34.56
N THR A 129 -5.51 30.87 33.82
CA THR A 129 -5.03 29.97 32.74
C THR A 129 -4.15 28.83 33.25
N THR A 130 -3.65 28.90 34.48
CA THR A 130 -2.86 27.81 35.09
C THR A 130 -3.75 26.71 35.71
N GLY A 131 -4.96 27.04 36.17
CA GLY A 131 -5.89 26.05 36.75
C GLY A 131 -6.49 25.06 35.74
N ILE A 132 -6.63 25.46 34.47
CA ILE A 132 -7.24 24.60 33.43
C ILE A 132 -6.30 23.45 33.02
N ASN A 133 -4.98 23.66 33.11
CA ASN A 133 -3.99 22.62 32.80
C ASN A 133 -3.76 21.62 33.96
N GLN A 134 -4.31 21.88 35.15
CA GLN A 134 -4.27 20.96 36.30
C GLN A 134 -5.60 20.23 36.52
N SER A 135 -6.49 20.21 35.53
CA SER A 135 -7.76 19.52 35.67
C SER A 135 -7.54 18.00 35.80
N ASP A 136 -7.73 17.47 37.00
CA ASP A 136 -7.68 16.03 37.30
C ASP A 136 -8.56 15.20 36.34
N LEU A 137 -9.64 15.80 35.81
CA LEU A 137 -10.50 15.17 34.80
C LEU A 137 -9.79 14.92 33.46
N LEU A 138 -8.89 15.82 33.04
CA LEU A 138 -8.08 15.64 31.82
C LEU A 138 -7.03 14.54 32.01
N VAL A 139 -6.39 14.53 33.19
CA VAL A 139 -5.42 13.48 33.59
C VAL A 139 -6.10 12.11 33.67
N ASP A 140 -7.29 12.03 34.27
CA ASP A 140 -8.09 10.81 34.35
C ASP A 140 -8.58 10.33 32.98
N ASN A 141 -8.96 11.26 32.10
CA ASN A 141 -9.39 10.91 30.75
C ASN A 141 -8.21 10.37 29.91
N MET A 142 -7.03 10.99 30.06
CA MET A 142 -5.79 10.46 29.47
C MET A 142 -5.42 9.08 30.02
N ARG A 143 -5.54 8.87 31.34
CA ARG A 143 -5.28 7.57 31.98
C ARG A 143 -6.24 6.49 31.47
N ARG A 144 -7.53 6.80 31.34
CA ARG A 144 -8.55 5.89 30.77
C ARG A 144 -8.28 5.56 29.30
N GLU A 145 -7.91 6.54 28.49
CA GLU A 145 -7.56 6.33 27.08
C GLU A 145 -6.32 5.44 26.94
N MET A 146 -5.31 5.63 27.80
CA MET A 146 -4.12 4.79 27.84
C MET A 146 -4.44 3.33 28.21
N GLN A 147 -5.29 3.12 29.21
CA GLN A 147 -5.77 1.79 29.60
C GLN A 147 -6.55 1.10 28.47
N ARG A 148 -7.43 1.83 27.75
CA ARG A 148 -8.17 1.28 26.60
C ARG A 148 -7.22 0.78 25.51
N ARG A 149 -6.21 1.57 25.14
CA ARG A 149 -5.20 1.15 24.14
C ARG A 149 -4.42 -0.07 24.59
N GLN A 150 -4.09 -0.16 25.89
CA GLN A 150 -3.41 -1.32 26.44
C GLN A 150 -4.30 -2.57 26.36
N THR A 151 -5.59 -2.46 26.70
CA THR A 151 -6.54 -3.59 26.61
C THR A 151 -6.80 -4.02 25.17
N ASP A 152 -6.91 -3.10 24.23
CA ASP A 152 -7.09 -3.41 22.81
C ASP A 152 -5.84 -4.10 22.26
N TRP A 153 -4.64 -3.65 22.65
CA TRP A 153 -3.39 -4.31 22.29
C TRP A 153 -3.29 -5.74 22.84
N ILE A 154 -3.66 -5.95 24.12
CA ILE A 154 -3.68 -7.31 24.71
C ILE A 154 -4.65 -8.20 23.93
N ARG A 155 -5.83 -7.68 23.59
CA ARG A 155 -6.84 -8.42 22.82
C ARG A 155 -6.32 -8.81 21.44
N ASP A 156 -5.72 -7.87 20.70
CA ASP A 156 -5.16 -8.12 19.38
C ASP A 156 -4.00 -9.12 19.43
N ARG A 157 -3.17 -9.03 20.47
CA ARG A 157 -2.08 -9.99 20.71
C ARG A 157 -2.62 -11.40 20.95
N ILE A 158 -3.62 -11.57 21.81
CA ILE A 158 -4.26 -12.88 22.04
C ILE A 158 -4.89 -13.41 20.74
N ALA A 159 -5.53 -12.54 19.96
CA ALA A 159 -6.12 -12.92 18.66
C ALA A 159 -5.05 -13.40 17.65
N LEU A 160 -3.83 -12.86 17.70
CA LEU A 160 -2.72 -13.29 16.86
C LEU A 160 -2.02 -14.56 17.39
N GLU A 161 -1.92 -14.73 18.71
CA GLU A 161 -1.30 -15.90 19.35
C GLU A 161 -2.15 -17.17 19.24
N THR A 162 -3.48 -17.05 19.10
CA THR A 162 -4.37 -18.21 18.85
C THR A 162 -4.21 -18.85 17.46
N ARG A 163 -3.45 -18.23 16.55
CA ARG A 163 -3.05 -18.87 15.28
C ARG A 163 -1.80 -19.72 15.50
N THR A 164 -2.01 -21.02 15.67
CA THR A 164 -0.95 -22.04 15.64
C THR A 164 -0.08 -21.82 14.40
N ASN A 165 1.20 -21.46 14.62
CA ASN A 165 2.29 -21.27 13.64
C ASN A 165 2.74 -19.81 13.35
N HIS A 166 2.34 -18.80 14.14
CA HIS A 166 2.95 -17.46 14.04
C HIS A 166 3.70 -17.04 15.31
N ARG A 167 5.01 -17.32 15.35
CA ARG A 167 5.92 -16.81 16.38
C ARG A 167 6.28 -15.35 16.05
N VAL A 168 5.52 -14.40 16.60
CA VAL A 168 5.85 -12.98 16.51
C VAL A 168 7.14 -12.75 17.29
N LYS A 169 8.23 -12.36 16.61
CA LYS A 169 9.46 -11.90 17.27
C LYS A 169 9.10 -10.64 18.06
N SER A 170 9.28 -10.69 19.38
CA SER A 170 8.97 -9.61 20.30
C SER A 170 9.87 -8.40 20.03
N GLU A 171 9.39 -7.43 19.25
CA GLU A 171 10.08 -6.14 19.05
C GLU A 171 10.01 -5.23 20.30
N PHE A 172 9.41 -5.68 21.40
CA PHE A 172 9.05 -4.85 22.56
C PHE A 172 9.93 -5.02 23.81
N GLU A 173 10.97 -5.87 23.79
CA GLU A 173 11.95 -5.89 24.89
C GLU A 173 12.72 -4.56 24.99
N ASN A 174 12.95 -3.89 23.86
CA ASN A 174 13.62 -2.58 23.82
C ASN A 174 12.77 -1.44 24.41
N ASP A 175 11.44 -1.45 24.21
CA ASP A 175 10.56 -0.41 24.76
C ASP A 175 10.36 -0.61 26.29
N ARG A 176 10.44 -1.84 26.78
CA ARG A 176 10.36 -2.17 28.21
C ARG A 176 11.60 -1.67 28.98
N MET A 177 12.79 -1.72 28.36
CA MET A 177 14.04 -1.21 28.94
C MET A 177 14.04 0.32 29.05
N VAL A 178 13.49 1.02 28.05
CA VAL A 178 13.31 2.48 28.10
C VAL A 178 12.36 2.87 29.22
N GLN A 179 11.24 2.15 29.38
CA GLN A 179 10.27 2.46 30.43
C GLN A 179 10.78 2.15 31.85
N GLN A 180 11.66 1.16 32.00
CA GLN A 180 12.31 0.85 33.28
C GLN A 180 13.36 1.91 33.69
N MET A 181 13.93 2.62 32.70
CA MET A 181 14.85 3.75 32.92
C MET A 181 14.13 4.99 33.47
N TYR A 182 12.88 5.24 33.05
CA TYR A 182 12.06 6.36 33.54
C TYR A 182 11.40 6.11 34.90
N LEU A 183 11.43 4.88 35.40
CA LEU A 183 10.80 4.49 36.67
C LEU A 183 11.81 4.27 37.80
N GLN A 184 13.09 4.65 37.66
CA GLN A 184 13.97 4.82 38.82
C GLN A 184 13.66 6.18 39.46
N PRO A 185 12.94 6.22 40.58
CA PRO A 185 12.80 7.45 41.33
C PRO A 185 14.13 7.67 42.04
N GLU A 186 14.69 8.86 41.85
CA GLU A 186 15.59 9.59 42.75
C GLU A 186 15.61 8.98 44.17
N ARG A 187 16.47 7.99 44.39
CA ARG A 187 16.89 7.60 45.73
C ARG A 187 18.37 7.93 45.85
N GLU A 188 18.57 9.01 46.60
CA GLU A 188 19.73 9.28 47.44
C GLU A 188 20.91 9.96 46.75
N GLY A 189 20.98 11.28 46.96
CA GLY A 189 22.11 12.13 46.61
C GLY A 189 21.98 13.54 47.17
N ALA A 190 21.68 13.67 48.47
CA ALA A 190 21.75 14.95 49.18
C ALA A 190 23.22 15.43 49.25
N GLY A 191 23.62 16.24 48.28
CA GLY A 191 24.96 16.83 48.20
C GLY A 191 24.92 18.07 47.33
N ALA A 192 24.50 19.19 47.94
CA ALA A 192 24.34 20.49 47.31
C ALA A 192 25.66 21.02 46.70
N SER A 193 25.60 21.38 45.42
CA SER A 193 26.49 22.38 44.82
C SER A 193 25.65 23.31 43.93
N GLU A 194 25.64 24.58 44.31
CA GLU A 194 24.67 25.62 43.92
C GLU A 194 25.00 26.34 42.59
N ASP A 195 25.81 25.76 41.71
CA ASP A 195 26.38 26.49 40.56
C ASP A 195 26.02 25.92 39.16
N SER A 196 24.87 25.23 39.04
CA SER A 196 24.35 24.69 37.76
C SER A 196 23.11 25.43 37.24
N LEU A 197 23.11 26.75 37.35
CA LEU A 197 22.09 27.63 36.76
C LEU A 197 22.24 27.74 35.23
N ALA A 198 21.76 26.72 34.51
CA ALA A 198 21.13 26.82 33.18
C ALA A 198 20.88 25.44 32.53
N ARG A 199 20.77 24.35 33.29
CA ARG A 199 20.27 23.10 32.71
C ARG A 199 18.77 23.26 32.52
N VAL A 200 18.39 23.67 31.31
CA VAL A 200 16.99 23.75 30.85
C VAL A 200 16.28 22.50 31.36
N PRO A 201 15.19 22.66 32.14
CA PRO A 201 14.42 21.53 32.65
C PRO A 201 14.17 20.51 31.54
N PRO A 202 14.28 19.18 31.79
CA PRO A 202 13.93 18.13 30.83
C PRO A 202 12.44 18.11 30.44
N GLU A 203 11.72 19.20 30.69
CA GLU A 203 10.32 19.48 30.39
C GLU A 203 10.02 19.08 28.95
N ASP A 204 9.29 17.97 28.86
CA ASP A 204 8.57 17.50 27.69
C ASP A 204 9.30 17.68 26.38
N PHE A 205 10.31 16.83 26.13
CA PHE A 205 10.79 16.60 24.76
C PHE A 205 9.56 16.40 23.88
N PRO A 206 9.21 17.38 23.00
CA PRO A 206 8.03 17.23 22.18
C PRO A 206 8.37 16.07 21.28
N THR A 207 7.75 14.90 21.52
CA THR A 207 8.04 13.67 20.78
C THR A 207 7.62 13.93 19.35
N TYR A 208 8.57 14.44 18.57
CA TYR A 208 8.27 14.89 17.23
C TYR A 208 8.06 13.67 16.37
N ARG A 209 6.89 13.62 15.74
CA ARG A 209 6.51 12.56 14.82
C ARG A 209 6.44 13.14 13.41
N MET A 210 7.27 12.61 12.50
CA MET A 210 7.21 13.01 11.10
C MET A 210 5.84 12.72 10.49
N ASN A 211 5.35 13.65 9.67
CA ASN A 211 4.01 13.58 9.10
C ASN A 211 3.92 12.51 8.01
N ARG A 212 3.16 11.45 8.27
CA ARG A 212 2.99 10.30 7.35
C ARG A 212 2.02 10.58 6.18
N ALA A 213 1.29 11.68 6.22
CA ALA A 213 0.35 12.08 5.17
C ALA A 213 1.03 12.74 3.97
N ILE A 214 2.31 13.15 4.10
CA ILE A 214 3.07 13.76 3.00
C ILE A 214 3.24 12.77 1.84
N ARG A 215 2.85 13.19 0.63
CA ARG A 215 2.94 12.40 -0.60
C ARG A 215 3.84 13.01 -1.68
N SER A 216 4.15 14.31 -1.59
CA SER A 216 4.96 15.04 -2.57
C SER A 216 6.39 15.29 -2.06
N VAL A 217 7.35 15.45 -2.97
CA VAL A 217 8.72 15.86 -2.64
C VAL A 217 8.74 17.29 -2.13
N THR A 218 7.83 18.14 -2.62
CA THR A 218 7.69 19.54 -2.19
C THR A 218 7.34 19.65 -0.71
N ASP A 219 6.33 18.91 -0.25
CA ASP A 219 5.92 18.93 1.16
C ASP A 219 6.97 18.25 2.06
N LEU A 220 7.65 17.22 1.54
CA LEU A 220 8.78 16.59 2.23
C LEU A 220 9.92 17.59 2.45
N ALA A 221 10.29 18.34 1.41
CA ALA A 221 11.32 19.37 1.51
C ALA A 221 10.89 20.49 2.46
N ARG A 222 9.62 20.90 2.43
CA ARG A 222 9.06 21.90 3.36
C ARG A 222 9.19 21.44 4.81
N GLU A 223 8.76 20.21 5.13
CA GLU A 223 8.91 19.65 6.47
C GLU A 223 10.37 19.59 6.92
N TYR A 224 11.27 19.23 6.00
CA TYR A 224 12.68 19.09 6.33
C TYR A 224 13.38 20.42 6.59
N PHE A 225 13.20 21.42 5.71
CA PHE A 225 13.93 22.69 5.78
C PHE A 225 13.20 23.76 6.59
N GLU A 226 11.88 23.84 6.50
CA GLU A 226 11.06 24.94 7.06
C GLU A 226 10.22 24.49 8.26
N GLY A 227 9.76 23.22 8.27
CA GLY A 227 8.80 22.71 9.25
C GLY A 227 7.36 22.72 8.70
N LEU A 228 6.40 22.27 9.52
CA LEU A 228 4.99 22.19 9.14
C LEU A 228 4.08 22.65 10.28
N ARG A 229 3.13 23.56 10.01
CA ARG A 229 2.05 23.97 10.94
C ARG A 229 2.56 24.35 12.34
N GLY A 230 3.55 25.23 12.40
CA GLY A 230 4.15 25.68 13.68
C GLY A 230 5.07 24.65 14.34
N LYS A 231 5.27 23.47 13.76
CA LYS A 231 6.27 22.50 14.23
C LYS A 231 7.66 22.86 13.69
N PRO A 232 8.73 22.57 14.46
CA PRO A 232 10.09 22.81 14.00
C PRO A 232 10.42 21.99 12.74
N SER A 233 11.39 22.48 11.96
CA SER A 233 11.92 21.74 10.82
C SER A 233 12.71 20.52 11.27
N VAL A 234 12.68 19.44 10.47
CA VAL A 234 13.46 18.22 10.76
C VAL A 234 14.95 18.53 10.81
N MET A 235 15.43 19.44 9.96
CA MET A 235 16.81 19.91 9.98
C MET A 235 17.17 20.59 11.31
N SER A 236 16.27 21.39 11.89
CA SER A 236 16.50 22.00 13.20
C SER A 236 16.52 20.96 14.32
N LEU A 237 15.68 19.92 14.24
CA LEU A 237 15.66 18.83 15.21
C LEU A 237 16.96 18.02 15.15
N GLU A 238 17.40 17.65 13.95
CA GLU A 238 18.64 16.91 13.76
C GLU A 238 19.87 17.69 14.27
N ARG A 239 19.92 19.01 14.05
CA ARG A 239 21.01 19.85 14.56
C ARG A 239 21.02 19.96 16.08
N ARG A 240 19.85 20.12 16.71
CA ARG A 240 19.74 20.35 18.16
C ARG A 240 19.85 19.06 18.97
N PHE A 241 19.27 17.98 18.48
CA PHE A 241 19.09 16.74 19.25
C PHE A 241 19.77 15.52 18.61
N GLY A 242 20.31 15.63 17.40
CA GLY A 242 20.94 14.50 16.70
C GLY A 242 19.95 13.35 16.46
N SER A 243 20.36 12.12 16.77
CA SER A 243 19.50 10.94 16.64
C SER A 243 18.45 10.78 17.75
N THR A 244 18.58 11.50 18.86
CA THR A 244 17.74 11.32 20.07
C THR A 244 16.30 11.80 19.90
N TRP A 245 15.98 12.66 18.92
CA TRP A 245 14.58 12.97 18.63
C TRP A 245 13.85 11.81 17.90
N ARG A 246 14.59 10.80 17.42
CA ARG A 246 14.09 9.62 16.69
C ARG A 246 14.13 8.36 17.54
N ASN A 247 13.50 8.41 18.72
CA ASN A 247 13.55 7.32 19.71
C ASN A 247 12.95 6.00 19.21
N SER A 248 11.91 6.04 18.36
CA SER A 248 11.32 4.82 17.82
C SER A 248 12.05 4.32 16.56
N SER A 249 12.18 2.99 16.44
CA SER A 249 12.74 2.35 15.24
C SER A 249 12.00 2.77 13.96
N LYS A 250 10.67 2.91 14.04
CA LYS A 250 9.80 3.36 12.96
C LYS A 250 10.09 4.79 12.49
N GLU A 251 10.49 5.70 13.39
CA GLU A 251 10.93 7.05 13.02
C GLU A 251 12.33 7.02 12.40
N ARG A 252 13.26 6.21 12.91
CA ARG A 252 14.62 6.07 12.33
C ARG A 252 14.59 5.59 10.88
N THR A 253 13.89 4.49 10.60
CA THR A 253 13.76 3.97 9.24
C THR A 253 13.08 4.96 8.30
N PHE A 254 12.05 5.67 8.79
CA PHE A 254 11.34 6.64 7.97
C PHE A 254 12.17 7.88 7.67
N PHE A 255 12.95 8.34 8.65
CA PHE A 255 13.91 9.42 8.49
C PHE A 255 14.93 9.05 7.43
N HIS A 256 15.54 7.87 7.54
CA HIS A 256 16.54 7.42 6.58
C HIS A 256 16.02 7.41 5.14
N LYS A 257 14.81 6.87 4.92
CA LYS A 257 14.16 6.86 3.59
C LYS A 257 13.97 8.26 3.03
N ARG A 258 13.53 9.20 3.87
CA ARG A 258 13.32 10.60 3.49
C ARG A 258 14.63 11.34 3.28
N MET A 259 15.63 11.10 4.11
CA MET A 259 16.95 11.71 4.03
C MET A 259 17.65 11.34 2.73
N CYS A 260 17.46 10.12 2.21
CA CYS A 260 17.94 9.74 0.89
C CYS A 260 17.40 10.66 -0.23
N ILE A 261 16.10 11.01 -0.18
CA ILE A 261 15.48 11.93 -1.15
C ILE A 261 16.02 13.36 -0.94
N ILE A 262 16.13 13.82 0.32
CA ILE A 262 16.68 15.14 0.65
C ILE A 262 18.14 15.29 0.18
N ASN A 263 18.97 14.27 0.40
CA ASN A 263 20.36 14.26 -0.05
C ASN A 263 20.44 14.37 -1.58
N LYS A 264 19.53 13.70 -2.31
CA LYS A 264 19.45 13.85 -3.76
C LYS A 264 19.07 15.28 -4.18
N ILE A 265 18.14 15.93 -3.47
CA ILE A 265 17.80 17.35 -3.72
C ILE A 265 19.03 18.24 -3.51
N ASN A 266 19.81 18.00 -2.46
CA ASN A 266 21.05 18.75 -2.21
C ASN A 266 22.10 18.47 -3.30
N ASP A 267 22.30 17.20 -3.72
CA ASP A 267 23.24 16.85 -4.81
C ASP A 267 22.88 17.57 -6.12
N VAL A 268 21.59 17.60 -6.49
CA VAL A 268 21.11 18.33 -7.67
C VAL A 268 21.33 19.84 -7.55
N LYS A 269 21.11 20.40 -6.36
CA LYS A 269 21.31 21.83 -6.08
C LYS A 269 22.78 22.22 -6.16
N ASP A 270 23.65 21.43 -5.55
CA ASP A 270 25.06 21.77 -5.35
C ASP A 270 25.90 21.39 -6.59
N ASN A 271 25.49 20.36 -7.34
CA ASN A 271 26.18 19.87 -8.55
C ASN A 271 25.28 19.85 -9.80
N PRO A 272 24.69 20.98 -10.24
CA PRO A 272 23.74 20.99 -11.37
C PRO A 272 24.37 20.55 -12.70
N THR A 273 25.65 20.84 -12.93
CA THR A 273 26.37 20.50 -14.17
C THR A 273 26.49 18.99 -14.39
N LYS A 274 26.61 18.20 -13.31
CA LYS A 274 26.61 16.73 -13.34
C LYS A 274 25.35 16.15 -13.99
N PHE A 275 24.24 16.89 -13.92
CA PHE A 275 22.92 16.48 -14.41
C PHE A 275 22.49 17.24 -15.67
N SER A 276 23.41 17.95 -16.33
CA SER A 276 23.11 18.81 -17.49
C SER A 276 22.08 19.90 -17.19
N LEU A 277 22.08 20.42 -15.96
CA LEU A 277 21.20 21.49 -15.50
C LEU A 277 21.94 22.86 -15.42
N PRO A 278 21.22 24.00 -15.44
CA PRO A 278 21.83 25.32 -15.34
C PRO A 278 22.57 25.54 -14.01
N ALA A 279 23.74 26.19 -14.05
CA ALA A 279 24.59 26.42 -12.88
C ALA A 279 23.94 27.24 -11.75
N GLY A 280 23.00 28.15 -12.09
CA GLY A 280 22.25 28.97 -11.14
C GLY A 280 21.08 28.24 -10.45
N MET A 281 21.26 26.98 -10.08
CA MET A 281 20.16 26.14 -9.57
C MET A 281 19.75 26.54 -8.15
N THR A 282 18.52 27.01 -7.98
CA THR A 282 17.94 27.25 -6.65
C THR A 282 17.43 25.95 -6.01
N ARG A 283 17.31 25.92 -4.68
CA ARG A 283 16.70 24.77 -3.97
C ARG A 283 15.29 24.45 -4.50
N LYS A 284 14.49 25.48 -4.80
CA LYS A 284 13.14 25.31 -5.37
C LYS A 284 13.17 24.59 -6.72
N MET A 285 14.15 24.92 -7.57
CA MET A 285 14.37 24.24 -8.85
C MET A 285 14.82 22.80 -8.65
N ALA A 286 15.75 22.52 -7.74
CA ALA A 286 16.17 21.15 -7.43
C ALA A 286 15.01 20.30 -6.88
N ILE A 287 14.18 20.84 -5.99
CA ILE A 287 12.95 20.19 -5.52
C ILE A 287 12.03 19.86 -6.70
N LYS A 288 11.85 20.80 -7.63
CA LYS A 288 11.01 20.60 -8.82
C LYS A 288 11.55 19.48 -9.72
N VAL A 289 12.86 19.40 -9.93
CA VAL A 289 13.48 18.33 -10.73
C VAL A 289 13.20 16.96 -10.11
N VAL A 290 13.41 16.80 -8.80
CA VAL A 290 13.16 15.52 -8.10
C VAL A 290 11.65 15.19 -8.04
N GLU A 291 10.78 16.20 -7.90
CA GLU A 291 9.33 16.00 -8.00
C GLU A 291 8.90 15.59 -9.43
N ASN A 292 9.48 16.18 -10.48
CA ASN A 292 9.20 15.77 -11.86
C ASN A 292 9.64 14.31 -12.10
N MET A 293 10.79 13.90 -11.54
CA MET A 293 11.22 12.51 -11.55
C MET A 293 10.16 11.62 -10.89
N ARG A 294 9.61 12.01 -9.74
CA ARG A 294 8.50 11.30 -9.10
C ARG A 294 7.25 11.24 -9.98
N LEU A 295 6.89 12.33 -10.64
CA LEU A 295 5.65 12.48 -11.39
C LEU A 295 5.66 11.74 -12.74
N GLY A 296 6.82 11.50 -13.35
CA GLY A 296 6.90 10.72 -14.59
C GLY A 296 8.19 10.84 -15.41
N ASN A 297 9.10 11.73 -15.06
CA ASN A 297 10.45 11.76 -15.63
C ASN A 297 11.35 10.66 -14.99
N ASN A 298 10.87 9.42 -14.96
CA ASN A 298 11.62 8.27 -14.48
C ASN A 298 11.38 7.08 -15.41
N SER A 299 12.27 6.10 -15.36
CA SER A 299 12.09 4.81 -16.03
C SER A 299 12.03 3.66 -15.01
N PHE A 300 11.17 3.80 -13.99
CA PHE A 300 11.05 2.79 -12.94
C PHE A 300 10.58 1.45 -13.52
N LYS A 301 11.47 0.45 -13.50
CA LYS A 301 11.25 -0.88 -14.13
C LYS A 301 10.91 -0.77 -15.63
N GLY A 302 11.58 0.13 -16.34
CA GLY A 302 11.40 0.33 -17.78
C GLY A 302 10.09 1.01 -18.19
N LYS A 303 9.33 1.53 -17.22
CA LYS A 303 8.05 2.21 -17.47
C LYS A 303 8.02 3.56 -16.78
N ARG A 304 7.49 4.57 -17.47
CA ARG A 304 7.23 5.90 -16.91
C ARG A 304 5.96 5.83 -16.06
N CYS A 305 6.08 6.08 -14.77
CA CYS A 305 4.94 6.04 -13.85
C CYS A 305 5.06 7.09 -12.73
N CYS A 306 3.92 7.42 -12.12
CA CYS A 306 3.90 8.28 -10.95
C CYS A 306 4.30 7.47 -9.71
N LEU A 307 5.44 7.83 -9.11
CA LEU A 307 6.02 7.14 -7.96
C LEU A 307 5.45 7.67 -6.64
N THR A 308 5.22 6.78 -5.69
CA THR A 308 5.11 7.13 -4.27
C THR A 308 6.48 7.53 -3.71
N LEU A 309 6.54 8.28 -2.60
CA LEU A 309 7.83 8.61 -1.96
C LEU A 309 8.65 7.36 -1.59
N SER A 310 7.99 6.26 -1.22
CA SER A 310 8.69 5.00 -0.95
C SER A 310 9.29 4.38 -2.22
N GLN A 311 8.58 4.44 -3.35
CA GLN A 311 9.12 3.98 -4.64
C GLN A 311 10.24 4.90 -5.14
N LEU A 312 10.11 6.21 -4.97
CA LEU A 312 11.16 7.18 -5.29
C LEU A 312 12.43 6.93 -4.47
N TYR A 313 12.28 6.65 -3.16
CA TYR A 313 13.40 6.21 -2.33
C TYR A 313 14.10 4.99 -2.94
N VAL A 314 13.37 3.93 -3.30
CA VAL A 314 13.95 2.72 -3.91
C VAL A 314 14.62 3.04 -5.24
N TYR A 315 14.03 3.93 -6.05
CA TYR A 315 14.59 4.38 -7.33
C TYR A 315 15.96 5.03 -7.14
N LEU A 316 16.05 5.99 -6.22
CA LEU A 316 17.27 6.73 -5.95
C LEU A 316 18.32 5.89 -5.20
N SER A 317 17.91 5.06 -4.24
CA SER A 317 18.84 4.26 -3.43
C SER A 317 19.53 3.19 -4.26
N LYS A 318 18.84 2.66 -5.28
CA LYS A 318 19.38 1.68 -6.23
C LYS A 318 20.07 2.32 -7.43
N LYS A 319 20.22 3.65 -7.46
CA LYS A 319 20.82 4.40 -8.58
C LYS A 319 20.18 4.05 -9.94
N MET A 320 18.85 3.88 -9.97
CA MET A 320 18.10 3.60 -11.20
C MET A 320 17.84 4.87 -12.02
N ASP A 321 18.23 6.04 -11.51
CA ASP A 321 18.12 7.32 -12.19
C ASP A 321 19.07 7.44 -13.38
N THR A 322 18.57 8.02 -14.47
CA THR A 322 19.34 8.33 -15.67
C THR A 322 19.53 9.83 -15.82
N PRO A 323 20.56 10.33 -16.53
CA PRO A 323 20.72 11.76 -16.79
C PRO A 323 19.48 12.40 -17.44
N SER A 324 18.71 11.63 -18.21
CA SER A 324 17.51 12.11 -18.90
C SER A 324 16.32 12.42 -17.99
N ASP A 325 16.33 11.88 -16.76
CA ASP A 325 15.31 12.08 -15.73
C ASP A 325 15.42 13.47 -15.08
N TYR A 326 16.63 14.04 -15.08
CA TYR A 326 16.93 15.33 -14.48
C TYR A 326 16.51 16.47 -15.41
N SER A 327 15.22 16.82 -15.37
CA SER A 327 14.66 17.93 -16.15
C SER A 327 13.76 18.82 -15.32
N LEU A 328 13.86 20.13 -15.56
CA LEU A 328 13.00 21.15 -14.94
C LEU A 328 11.55 21.10 -15.45
N GLU A 329 11.34 20.49 -16.61
CA GLU A 329 10.05 20.31 -17.24
C GLU A 329 9.58 18.86 -17.08
N LEU A 330 8.29 18.69 -16.81
CA LEU A 330 7.68 17.37 -16.77
C LEU A 330 7.43 16.93 -18.23
N LYS A 331 8.30 16.07 -18.76
CA LYS A 331 8.23 15.61 -20.15
C LYS A 331 6.99 14.72 -20.35
N HIS A 332 6.71 13.88 -19.36
CA HIS A 332 5.59 12.95 -19.40
C HIS A 332 4.94 12.87 -18.03
N VAL A 333 3.61 13.00 -17.99
CA VAL A 333 2.83 12.72 -16.79
C VAL A 333 2.73 11.20 -16.65
N GLY A 334 3.36 10.65 -15.62
CA GLY A 334 3.31 9.24 -15.31
C GLY A 334 1.91 8.84 -14.87
N LYS A 335 1.40 7.74 -15.41
CA LYS A 335 0.15 7.14 -14.93
C LYS A 335 0.39 6.46 -13.59
N THR A 336 -0.58 6.52 -12.70
CA THR A 336 -0.55 5.77 -11.43
C THR A 336 -0.71 4.28 -11.72
N THR A 337 -0.23 3.43 -10.81
CA THR A 337 -0.43 1.97 -10.93
C THR A 337 -1.90 1.59 -11.06
N ARG A 338 -2.79 2.29 -10.35
CA ARG A 338 -4.24 2.08 -10.42
C ARG A 338 -4.78 2.38 -11.82
N GLU A 339 -4.36 3.49 -12.42
CA GLU A 339 -4.77 3.84 -13.79
C GLU A 339 -4.23 2.84 -14.80
N LEU A 340 -2.99 2.36 -14.65
CA LEU A 340 -2.42 1.33 -15.52
C LEU A 340 -3.19 0.00 -15.42
N ILE A 341 -3.54 -0.44 -14.20
CA ILE A 341 -4.36 -1.65 -13.99
C ILE A 341 -5.75 -1.45 -14.59
N THR A 342 -6.36 -0.27 -14.39
CA THR A 342 -7.69 0.04 -14.93
C THR A 342 -7.68 0.02 -16.46
N GLN A 343 -6.67 0.63 -17.09
CA GLN A 343 -6.52 0.62 -18.55
C GLN A 343 -6.23 -0.77 -19.11
N ALA A 344 -5.42 -1.58 -18.42
CA ALA A 344 -5.19 -2.97 -18.81
C ALA A 344 -6.50 -3.77 -18.77
N ARG A 345 -7.31 -3.62 -17.72
CA ARG A 345 -8.62 -4.27 -17.61
C ARG A 345 -9.58 -3.85 -18.73
N ILE A 346 -9.64 -2.55 -19.05
CA ILE A 346 -10.48 -2.04 -20.15
C ILE A 346 -10.04 -2.66 -21.48
N ARG A 347 -8.73 -2.69 -21.76
CA ARG A 347 -8.20 -3.30 -22.99
C ARG A 347 -8.51 -4.79 -23.11
N SER A 348 -8.46 -5.53 -22.00
CA SER A 348 -8.83 -6.94 -21.98
C SER A 348 -10.31 -7.17 -22.30
N LEU A 349 -11.20 -6.28 -21.84
CA LEU A 349 -12.63 -6.35 -22.15
C LEU A 349 -12.95 -5.98 -23.60
N GLU A 350 -12.24 -5.00 -24.17
CA GLU A 350 -12.41 -4.60 -25.57
C GLU A 350 -11.92 -5.68 -26.55
N GLY A 351 -10.89 -6.44 -26.18
CA GLY A 351 -10.36 -7.54 -26.99
C GLY A 351 -11.37 -8.68 -27.19
N SER A 352 -12.09 -9.06 -26.12
CA SER A 352 -13.06 -10.16 -26.18
C SER A 352 -14.32 -9.82 -27.00
N ASN A 353 -14.64 -8.55 -27.20
CA ASN A 353 -15.87 -8.14 -27.91
C ASN A 353 -15.69 -8.04 -29.44
N ARG A 354 -14.46 -8.14 -29.96
CA ARG A 354 -14.18 -8.06 -31.41
C ARG A 354 -14.16 -9.42 -32.12
N GLU A 355 -14.00 -10.53 -31.40
CA GLU A 355 -13.96 -11.86 -32.01
C GLU A 355 -15.35 -12.50 -32.20
N SER A 356 -16.41 -11.93 -31.61
CA SER A 356 -17.78 -12.46 -31.74
C SER A 356 -18.58 -11.84 -32.90
N GLY A 357 -18.00 -10.86 -33.60
CA GLY A 357 -18.71 -10.02 -34.57
C GLY A 357 -18.23 -10.18 -36.00
N ASN A 358 -18.10 -11.41 -36.53
CA ASN A 358 -18.04 -11.58 -37.98
C ASN A 358 -18.48 -12.98 -38.44
N GLN A 359 -19.78 -13.12 -38.77
CA GLN A 359 -20.25 -13.96 -39.87
C GLN A 359 -21.69 -13.60 -40.22
N THR A 360 -21.88 -12.54 -41.01
CA THR A 360 -23.05 -12.44 -41.90
C THR A 360 -22.62 -11.71 -43.17
N SER A 361 -22.01 -12.49 -44.05
CA SER A 361 -21.71 -12.13 -45.43
C SER A 361 -23.00 -11.90 -46.21
N TYR A 362 -23.32 -10.65 -46.53
CA TYR A 362 -24.21 -10.32 -47.64
C TYR A 362 -23.36 -9.96 -48.86
N THR A 363 -23.32 -10.89 -49.79
CA THR A 363 -22.85 -10.70 -51.18
C THR A 363 -23.90 -9.87 -51.93
N GLY A 364 -23.63 -8.59 -52.13
CA GLY A 364 -24.44 -7.67 -52.95
C GLY A 364 -23.60 -7.10 -54.09
N ALA A 365 -24.04 -7.32 -55.32
CA ALA A 365 -23.30 -7.14 -56.56
C ALA A 365 -22.98 -5.67 -56.92
N SER A 366 -21.86 -5.54 -57.66
CA SER A 366 -21.58 -4.63 -58.79
C SER A 366 -22.15 -3.21 -58.79
N GLU A 367 -21.26 -2.22 -58.93
CA GLU A 367 -21.22 -1.35 -60.13
C GLU A 367 -19.93 -0.52 -60.16
N THR A 368 -19.22 -0.63 -61.29
CA THR A 368 -18.09 0.20 -61.71
C THR A 368 -18.55 1.62 -62.06
N PRO A 369 -17.68 2.63 -61.93
CA PRO A 369 -17.32 3.33 -63.16
C PRO A 369 -15.84 3.71 -63.30
N VAL A 370 -15.44 3.63 -64.57
CA VAL A 370 -14.20 4.06 -65.20
C VAL A 370 -14.07 5.58 -65.17
N ASN A 371 -12.89 6.13 -64.80
CA ASN A 371 -12.25 7.19 -65.59
C ASN A 371 -10.84 7.63 -65.13
N ARG A 372 -9.95 7.64 -66.13
CA ARG A 372 -8.92 8.65 -66.49
C ARG A 372 -7.86 9.11 -65.47
N ASP A 373 -6.68 8.52 -65.62
CA ASP A 373 -5.54 9.11 -66.35
C ASP A 373 -5.24 10.62 -66.16
N THR A 374 -4.28 10.97 -65.30
CA THR A 374 -3.21 11.95 -65.59
C THR A 374 -2.08 11.79 -64.57
N GLY A 375 -0.84 11.70 -65.07
CA GLY A 375 0.33 11.27 -64.30
C GLY A 375 1.00 12.32 -63.42
N ALA A 376 1.94 11.84 -62.60
CA ALA A 376 3.18 12.49 -62.20
C ALA A 376 4.00 11.48 -61.39
N SER A 377 5.05 10.95 -62.01
CA SER A 377 6.05 10.12 -61.36
C SER A 377 6.92 10.99 -60.45
N VAL A 378 6.83 10.80 -59.14
CA VAL A 378 7.89 11.15 -58.19
C VAL A 378 8.20 9.89 -57.41
N SER A 379 9.36 9.34 -57.71
CA SER A 379 10.00 8.23 -57.02
C SER A 379 10.50 8.70 -55.66
N GLU A 380 9.82 8.31 -54.58
CA GLU A 380 10.37 8.27 -53.23
C GLU A 380 10.53 6.81 -52.80
N GLU A 381 11.79 6.43 -52.58
CA GLU A 381 12.24 5.18 -52.00
C GLU A 381 11.74 5.05 -50.55
N PRO A 382 11.16 3.91 -50.14
CA PRO A 382 10.86 3.66 -48.74
C PRO A 382 12.14 3.31 -47.96
N PRO A 383 12.33 3.84 -46.73
CA PRO A 383 13.49 3.51 -45.92
C PRO A 383 13.44 2.04 -45.49
N ALA A 384 14.56 1.35 -45.71
CA ALA A 384 14.79 -0.03 -45.32
C ALA A 384 14.51 -0.24 -43.82
N ILE A 385 13.61 -1.18 -43.53
CA ILE A 385 13.36 -1.70 -42.19
C ILE A 385 14.60 -2.51 -41.78
N LEU A 386 15.45 -1.91 -40.95
CA LEU A 386 16.52 -2.61 -40.25
C LEU A 386 15.89 -3.62 -39.28
N SER A 387 15.88 -4.89 -39.69
CA SER A 387 15.58 -6.01 -38.82
C SER A 387 16.76 -6.23 -37.87
N TYR A 388 16.58 -5.86 -36.60
CA TYR A 388 17.51 -6.26 -35.55
C TYR A 388 17.25 -7.72 -35.18
N THR A 389 18.11 -8.61 -35.67
CA THR A 389 18.26 -9.97 -35.17
C THR A 389 18.88 -9.92 -33.78
N TYR A 390 18.10 -10.32 -32.76
CA TYR A 390 18.64 -10.57 -31.42
C TYR A 390 19.47 -11.86 -31.47
N ALA A 391 20.78 -11.73 -31.23
CA ALA A 391 21.64 -12.86 -30.95
C ALA A 391 21.30 -13.43 -29.55
N PRO A 392 21.12 -14.76 -29.41
CA PRO A 392 20.94 -15.38 -28.10
C PRO A 392 22.27 -15.30 -27.35
N THR A 393 22.26 -14.62 -26.20
CA THR A 393 23.35 -14.70 -25.23
C THR A 393 23.21 -16.01 -24.47
N ASN A 394 24.17 -16.92 -24.67
CA ASN A 394 24.41 -18.07 -23.81
C ASN A 394 24.83 -17.54 -22.42
N ASP A 395 23.89 -17.56 -21.48
CA ASP A 395 24.18 -17.31 -20.07
C ASP A 395 24.44 -18.67 -19.39
N ASN A 396 25.71 -19.11 -19.47
CA ASN A 396 26.28 -20.15 -18.62
C ASN A 396 27.06 -19.45 -17.50
N GLY A 397 26.42 -19.19 -16.37
CA GLY A 397 27.09 -18.91 -15.09
C GLY A 397 26.47 -19.86 -14.06
N ILE A 398 27.06 -21.03 -13.84
CA ILE A 398 28.12 -21.30 -12.84
C ILE A 398 27.68 -20.79 -11.46
N ASP A 399 27.04 -21.71 -10.74
CA ASP A 399 27.00 -21.74 -9.29
C ASP A 399 28.44 -21.68 -8.74
N SER A 400 28.70 -20.72 -7.87
CA SER A 400 29.86 -20.73 -6.98
C SER A 400 29.36 -20.39 -5.59
N ASP A 401 28.98 -21.49 -4.95
CA ASP A 401 28.81 -21.68 -3.53
C ASP A 401 30.20 -21.53 -2.89
N SER A 402 30.40 -20.46 -2.11
CA SER A 402 31.54 -20.33 -1.21
C SER A 402 31.05 -19.95 0.18
N ASN A 403 30.88 -21.01 0.98
CA ASN A 403 31.08 -20.97 2.42
C ASN A 403 32.50 -20.48 2.70
N GLU A 404 32.65 -19.45 3.51
CA GLU A 404 33.88 -19.22 4.27
C GLU A 404 33.48 -19.02 5.75
N ASP A 405 33.95 -19.99 6.51
CA ASP A 405 34.04 -20.14 7.96
C ASP A 405 34.74 -18.92 8.59
N ASP A 406 34.25 -18.43 9.73
CA ASP A 406 34.74 -18.78 11.08
C ASP A 406 36.24 -18.47 11.28
N GLU A 407 36.54 -17.28 11.80
CA GLU A 407 37.78 -17.04 12.56
C GLU A 407 37.45 -16.07 13.70
N THR A 408 37.23 -16.66 14.88
CA THR A 408 37.47 -16.08 16.19
C THR A 408 38.96 -15.75 16.34
N ASP A 409 39.27 -14.56 16.87
CA ASP A 409 40.47 -14.38 17.69
C ASP A 409 40.21 -13.33 18.78
N ASP A 410 40.17 -13.85 20.01
CA ASP A 410 40.49 -13.15 21.24
C ASP A 410 41.97 -12.73 21.23
N GLU A 411 42.30 -11.50 21.64
CA GLU A 411 43.29 -11.25 22.71
C GLU A 411 43.47 -9.75 23.01
N SER A 412 43.08 -9.42 24.23
CA SER A 412 43.72 -8.48 25.17
C SER A 412 45.00 -7.75 24.75
N ASN A 413 45.03 -6.41 24.95
CA ASN A 413 45.95 -5.84 25.94
C ASN A 413 45.66 -4.37 26.34
N SER A 414 45.55 -4.17 27.66
CA SER A 414 46.13 -3.12 28.51
C SER A 414 46.48 -1.74 27.91
N ALA A 415 45.93 -0.66 28.51
CA ALA A 415 46.72 0.24 29.36
C ALA A 415 45.85 1.35 29.97
N ASN A 416 45.71 1.27 31.30
CA ASN A 416 45.48 2.43 32.17
C ASN A 416 46.61 3.44 31.98
N VAL A 417 46.27 4.71 31.73
CA VAL A 417 47.14 5.84 32.06
C VAL A 417 46.30 6.86 32.84
N ALA A 418 46.60 6.93 34.13
CA ALA A 418 46.19 7.99 35.02
C ALA A 418 46.94 9.29 34.65
N CYS A 419 46.23 10.42 34.67
CA CYS A 419 46.81 11.74 34.83
C CYS A 419 45.83 12.63 35.60
N TYR A 420 46.23 12.92 36.84
CA TYR A 420 45.82 14.00 37.76
C TYR A 420 44.36 14.12 38.20
#